data_AF-A0A432S8C9-F1
#
_entry.id   AF-A0A432S8C9-F1
#
_cell.length_a   1.000
_cell.length_b   1.000
_cell.length_c   1.000
_cell.angle_alpha   90.00
_cell.angle_beta   90.00
_cell.angle_gamma   90.00
#
_symmetry.space_group_name_H-M   'P 1'
#
loop_
_entity.id
_entity.type
_entity.pdbx_description
1 polymer ?
#
loop_
_entity_poly.entity_id
_entity_poly.type
_entity_poly.pdbx_seq_one_letter_code
_entity_poly.pdbx_strand_id
1 'polypeptide(L)'
;MLNTLNRQALLFTLYALALLTLTRVGILLYFGAQQHPDSSELVNLFVMGFRFDLKLIATLLLLFLYLPSLLFLTFWRQGFLRVTRVILFGLFMVLCLFGFIELGYYLFFGNGIDLLIFGLVDDGTSAVISSILGDRRLLGLTVAALLFFAVLCLLFLRYTKRYDIAATPPKPLWKAYLSLLGM
;
A
#
# COMPACT_ATOMS: atom_id res chain seq x y z
N MET A 1 15.95 3.27 -18.04
CA MET A 1 16.03 3.90 -16.70
C MET A 1 14.73 4.57 -16.29
N LEU A 2 14.11 5.43 -17.12
CA LEU A 2 12.67 5.75 -16.95
C LEU A 2 11.82 4.47 -16.96
N ASN A 3 12.16 3.51 -17.85
CA ASN A 3 11.49 2.20 -17.86
C ASN A 3 11.59 1.41 -16.55
N THR A 4 12.65 1.56 -15.74
CA THR A 4 12.76 0.83 -14.47
C THR A 4 11.94 1.51 -13.37
N LEU A 5 11.97 2.85 -13.29
CA LEU A 5 11.17 3.63 -12.36
C LEU A 5 9.67 3.50 -12.67
N ASN A 6 9.28 3.67 -13.93
CA ASN A 6 7.89 3.51 -14.38
C ASN A 6 7.38 2.09 -14.15
N ARG A 7 8.24 1.06 -14.30
CA ARG A 7 7.87 -0.33 -14.01
C ARG A 7 7.68 -0.58 -12.51
N GLN A 8 8.52 -0.01 -11.65
CA GLN A 8 8.32 -0.07 -10.20
C GLN A 8 7.05 0.67 -9.77
N ALA A 9 6.79 1.84 -10.34
CA ALA A 9 5.56 2.59 -10.13
C ALA A 9 4.32 1.79 -10.57
N LEU A 10 4.37 1.17 -11.75
CA LEU A 10 3.28 0.35 -12.28
C LEU A 10 3.01 -0.88 -11.39
N LEU A 11 4.05 -1.57 -10.94
CA LEU A 11 3.90 -2.68 -10.00
C LEU A 11 3.28 -2.21 -8.69
N PHE A 12 3.77 -1.11 -8.13
CA PHE A 12 3.18 -0.51 -6.93
C PHE A 12 1.69 -0.20 -7.15
N THR A 13 1.34 0.46 -8.25
CA THR A 13 -0.06 0.76 -8.59
C THR A 13 -0.91 -0.51 -8.65
N LEU A 14 -0.45 -1.55 -9.35
CA LEU A 14 -1.21 -2.80 -9.47
C LEU A 14 -1.44 -3.48 -8.12
N TYR A 15 -0.40 -3.58 -7.27
CA TYR A 15 -0.53 -4.21 -5.96
C TYR A 15 -1.37 -3.36 -4.98
N ALA A 16 -1.16 -2.04 -4.96
CA ALA A 16 -1.92 -1.12 -4.12
C ALA A 16 -3.41 -1.10 -4.52
N LEU A 17 -3.69 -1.09 -5.83
CA LEU A 17 -5.05 -1.13 -6.34
C LEU A 17 -5.71 -2.47 -6.05
N ALA A 18 -5.02 -3.59 -6.25
CA ALA A 18 -5.53 -4.90 -5.87
C ALA A 18 -5.87 -4.98 -4.37
N LEU A 19 -4.99 -4.46 -3.51
CA LEU A 19 -5.20 -4.38 -2.07
C LEU A 19 -6.46 -3.59 -1.73
N LEU A 20 -6.56 -2.33 -2.17
CA LEU A 20 -7.68 -1.43 -1.84
C LEU A 20 -9.01 -1.89 -2.44
N THR A 21 -8.98 -2.46 -3.65
CA THR A 21 -10.19 -2.99 -4.28
C THR A 21 -10.67 -4.25 -3.59
N LEU A 22 -9.78 -5.17 -3.19
CA LEU A 22 -10.17 -6.38 -2.48
C LEU A 22 -10.72 -6.09 -1.08
N THR A 23 -10.11 -5.15 -0.34
CA THR A 23 -10.69 -4.72 0.95
C THR A 23 -12.07 -4.11 0.76
N ARG A 24 -12.26 -3.25 -0.26
CA ARG A 24 -13.56 -2.64 -0.55
C ARG A 24 -14.61 -3.64 -1.01
N VAL A 25 -14.27 -4.57 -1.90
CA VAL A 25 -15.18 -5.64 -2.32
C VAL A 25 -15.57 -6.50 -1.12
N GLY A 26 -14.62 -6.81 -0.22
CA GLY A 26 -14.92 -7.51 1.03
C GLY A 26 -15.96 -6.79 1.89
N ILE A 27 -15.79 -5.47 2.09
CA ILE A 27 -16.73 -4.64 2.84
C ILE A 27 -18.10 -4.59 2.15
N LEU A 28 -18.14 -4.32 0.84
CA LEU A 28 -19.38 -4.22 0.06
C LEU A 28 -20.14 -5.55 0.02
N LEU A 29 -19.47 -6.69 -0.08
CA LEU A 29 -20.12 -8.00 -0.07
C LEU A 29 -20.67 -8.33 1.32
N TYR A 30 -19.94 -7.99 2.39
CA TYR A 30 -20.38 -8.30 3.75
C TYR A 30 -21.55 -7.41 4.20
N PHE A 31 -21.49 -6.10 3.93
CA PHE A 31 -22.48 -5.14 4.40
C PHE A 31 -23.56 -4.81 3.36
N GLY A 32 -23.23 -4.80 2.08
CA GLY A 32 -24.23 -4.66 1.01
C GLY A 32 -25.24 -5.81 1.00
N ALA A 33 -24.86 -7.00 1.45
CA ALA A 33 -25.80 -8.10 1.65
C ALA A 33 -26.82 -7.82 2.77
N GLN A 34 -26.49 -6.97 3.75
CA GLN A 34 -27.37 -6.68 4.89
C GLN A 34 -28.33 -5.51 4.64
N GLN A 35 -27.90 -4.52 3.85
CA GLN A 35 -28.69 -3.31 3.61
C GLN A 35 -29.63 -3.41 2.39
N HIS A 36 -29.58 -4.50 1.62
CA HIS A 36 -30.33 -4.70 0.38
C HIS A 36 -30.40 -3.45 -0.55
N PRO A 37 -29.27 -2.75 -0.80
CA PRO A 37 -29.27 -1.61 -1.71
C PRO A 37 -29.57 -2.06 -3.15
N ASP A 38 -30.09 -1.14 -3.94
CA ASP A 38 -30.33 -1.41 -5.35
C ASP A 38 -29.00 -1.71 -6.08
N SER A 39 -29.04 -2.58 -7.08
CA SER A 39 -27.86 -2.99 -7.85
C SER A 39 -27.13 -1.81 -8.49
N SER A 40 -27.88 -0.78 -8.88
CA SER A 40 -27.36 0.48 -9.43
C SER A 40 -26.55 1.29 -8.40
N GLU A 41 -26.98 1.28 -7.14
CA GLU A 41 -26.35 1.99 -6.04
C GLU A 41 -25.03 1.31 -5.63
N LEU A 42 -25.01 -0.02 -5.58
CA LEU A 42 -23.79 -0.80 -5.32
C LEU A 42 -22.69 -0.52 -6.35
N VAL A 43 -23.06 -0.46 -7.63
CA VAL A 43 -22.11 -0.13 -8.71
C VAL A 43 -21.60 1.29 -8.54
N ASN A 44 -22.46 2.25 -8.21
CA ASN A 44 -22.05 3.63 -7.98
C ASN A 44 -21.09 3.76 -6.79
N LEU A 45 -21.36 3.09 -5.67
CA LEU A 45 -20.48 3.06 -4.50
C LEU A 45 -19.12 2.44 -4.84
N PHE A 46 -19.11 1.32 -5.58
CA PHE A 46 -17.88 0.69 -6.04
C PHE A 46 -17.07 1.61 -6.96
N VAL A 47 -17.70 2.24 -7.95
CA VAL A 47 -17.04 3.14 -8.90
C VAL A 47 -16.51 4.39 -8.21
N MET A 48 -17.28 5.00 -7.31
CA MET A 48 -16.80 6.15 -6.53
C MET A 48 -15.57 5.77 -5.69
N GLY A 49 -15.63 4.64 -4.99
CA GLY A 49 -14.48 4.13 -4.25
C GLY A 49 -13.27 3.89 -5.14
N PHE A 50 -13.44 3.15 -6.24
CA PHE A 50 -12.35 2.83 -7.17
C PHE A 50 -11.64 4.09 -7.69
N ARG A 51 -12.40 5.15 -8.00
CA ARG A 51 -11.86 6.45 -8.42
C ARG A 51 -11.07 7.13 -7.31
N PHE A 52 -11.52 7.02 -6.07
CA PHE A 52 -10.79 7.54 -4.90
C PHE A 52 -9.46 6.81 -4.73
N ASP A 53 -9.43 5.48 -4.81
CA ASP A 53 -8.20 4.68 -4.64
C ASP A 53 -7.16 5.05 -5.70
N LEU A 54 -7.58 5.22 -6.96
CA LEU A 54 -6.70 5.66 -8.04
C LEU A 54 -6.12 7.05 -7.77
N LYS A 55 -6.93 8.00 -7.29
CA LYS A 55 -6.44 9.34 -6.92
C LYS A 55 -5.44 9.28 -5.77
N LEU A 56 -5.70 8.46 -4.76
CA LEU A 56 -4.81 8.25 -3.62
C LEU A 56 -3.46 7.70 -4.09
N ILE A 57 -3.47 6.61 -4.86
CA ILE A 57 -2.24 5.99 -5.42
C ILE A 57 -1.48 7.00 -6.29
N ALA A 58 -2.17 7.74 -7.16
CA ALA A 58 -1.56 8.75 -8.01
C ALA A 58 -0.90 9.87 -7.18
N THR A 59 -1.56 10.29 -6.09
CA THR A 59 -1.04 11.33 -5.19
C THR A 59 0.21 10.86 -4.45
N LEU A 60 0.21 9.62 -3.93
CA LEU A 60 1.37 9.02 -3.28
C LEU A 60 2.56 8.90 -4.25
N LEU A 61 2.32 8.42 -5.47
CA LEU A 61 3.37 8.33 -6.49
C LEU A 61 3.88 9.70 -6.90
N LEU A 62 3.01 10.69 -7.07
CA LEU A 62 3.45 12.03 -7.44
C LEU A 62 4.33 12.64 -6.34
N LEU A 63 3.90 12.56 -5.09
CA LEU A 63 4.57 13.18 -3.96
C LEU A 63 5.90 12.49 -3.60
N PHE A 64 5.91 11.15 -3.53
CA PHE A 64 7.05 10.41 -2.99
C PHE A 64 7.96 9.81 -4.05
N LEU A 65 7.50 9.71 -5.31
CA LEU A 65 8.29 9.17 -6.41
C LEU A 65 8.64 10.23 -7.44
N TYR A 66 7.65 10.81 -8.11
CA TYR A 66 7.90 11.64 -9.29
C TYR A 66 8.49 13.01 -8.95
N LEU A 67 8.00 13.71 -7.91
CA LEU A 67 8.58 14.98 -7.48
C LEU A 67 10.06 14.84 -7.05
N PRO A 68 10.43 13.90 -6.17
CA PRO A 68 11.83 13.66 -5.83
C PRO A 68 12.66 13.21 -7.03
N SER A 69 12.06 12.48 -7.99
CA SER A 69 12.79 12.01 -9.17
C SER A 69 13.35 13.16 -10.02
N LEU A 70 12.66 14.30 -10.08
CA LEU A 70 13.11 15.49 -10.81
C LEU A 70 14.40 16.07 -10.20
N LEU A 71 14.53 16.01 -8.88
CA LEU A 71 15.70 16.54 -8.15
C LEU A 71 16.86 15.53 -8.14
N PHE A 72 16.57 14.28 -7.79
CA PHE A 72 17.62 13.31 -7.44
C PHE A 72 18.14 12.49 -8.63
N LEU A 73 17.42 12.36 -9.75
CA LEU A 73 17.98 11.67 -10.92
C LEU A 73 19.16 12.42 -11.54
N THR A 74 19.23 13.75 -11.37
CA THR A 74 20.28 14.60 -11.94
C THR A 74 21.60 14.43 -11.19
N PHE A 75 21.55 14.29 -9.86
CA PHE A 75 22.76 14.31 -9.01
C PHE A 75 23.11 12.94 -8.41
N TRP A 76 22.14 12.07 -8.11
CA TRP A 76 22.37 10.83 -7.35
C TRP A 76 21.58 9.63 -7.87
N ARG A 77 21.66 9.45 -9.19
CA ARG A 77 20.86 8.52 -10.00
C ARG A 77 20.79 7.07 -9.49
N GLN A 78 21.94 6.44 -9.20
CA GLN A 78 21.98 5.02 -8.81
C GLN A 78 21.56 4.78 -7.35
N GLY A 79 21.84 5.73 -6.46
CA GLY A 79 21.40 5.68 -5.07
C GLY A 79 19.88 5.85 -4.98
N PHE A 80 19.35 6.82 -5.72
CA PHE A 80 17.92 7.12 -5.76
C PHE A 80 17.08 5.90 -6.17
N LEU A 81 17.45 5.19 -7.24
CA LEU A 81 16.71 4.00 -7.71
C LEU A 81 16.63 2.86 -6.67
N ARG A 82 17.64 2.71 -5.82
CA ARG A 82 17.62 1.74 -4.71
C ARG A 82 16.70 2.21 -3.58
N VAL A 83 16.78 3.49 -3.23
CA VAL A 83 15.93 4.10 -2.19
C VAL A 83 14.46 4.11 -2.61
N THR A 84 14.17 4.32 -3.90
CA THR A 84 12.82 4.28 -4.47
C THR A 84 12.08 3.00 -4.08
N ARG A 85 12.74 1.84 -4.14
CA ARG A 85 12.12 0.57 -3.78
C ARG A 85 11.72 0.53 -2.29
N VAL A 86 12.58 1.05 -1.42
CA VAL A 86 12.31 1.14 0.02
C VAL A 86 11.16 2.10 0.28
N ILE A 87 11.12 3.25 -0.40
CA ILE A 87 10.01 4.21 -0.32
C ILE A 87 8.70 3.54 -0.73
N LEU A 88 8.65 2.92 -1.92
CA LEU A 88 7.44 2.27 -2.43
C LEU A 88 6.99 1.12 -1.52
N PHE A 89 7.92 0.36 -0.94
CA PHE A 89 7.60 -0.66 0.05
C PHE A 89 7.02 -0.05 1.34
N GLY A 90 7.62 1.02 1.86
CA GLY A 90 7.10 1.73 3.03
C GLY A 90 5.68 2.25 2.79
N LEU A 91 5.44 2.87 1.64
CA LEU A 91 4.10 3.32 1.25
C LEU A 91 3.12 2.16 1.14
N PHE A 92 3.54 1.04 0.56
CA PHE A 92 2.69 -0.15 0.47
C PHE A 92 2.32 -0.70 1.86
N MET A 93 3.27 -0.72 2.80
CA MET A 93 3.01 -1.12 4.19
C MET A 93 2.03 -0.17 4.89
N VAL A 94 2.14 1.14 4.65
CA VAL A 94 1.17 2.13 5.15
C VAL A 94 -0.22 1.84 4.59
N LEU A 95 -0.35 1.56 3.29
CA LEU A 95 -1.63 1.20 2.68
C LEU A 95 -2.21 -0.11 3.25
N CYS A 96 -1.37 -1.12 3.49
CA CYS A 96 -1.80 -2.36 4.15
C CYS A 96 -2.33 -2.08 5.57
N LEU A 97 -1.63 -1.23 6.34
CA LEU A 97 -2.06 -0.84 7.67
C LEU A 97 -3.41 -0.12 7.63
N PHE A 98 -3.55 0.87 6.74
CA PHE A 98 -4.82 1.59 6.57
C PHE A 98 -5.96 0.66 6.16
N GLY A 99 -5.74 -0.23 5.19
CA GLY A 99 -6.75 -1.21 4.78
C GLY A 99 -7.14 -2.18 5.89
N PHE A 100 -6.18 -2.59 6.74
CA PHE A 100 -6.46 -3.43 7.91
C PHE A 100 -7.28 -2.68 8.97
N ILE A 101 -6.90 -1.44 9.28
CA ILE A 101 -7.62 -0.58 10.23
C ILE A 101 -9.03 -0.31 9.72
N GLU A 102 -9.19 0.06 8.45
CA GLU A 102 -10.48 0.32 7.83
C GLU A 102 -11.40 -0.90 7.91
N LEU A 103 -10.90 -2.08 7.55
CA LEU A 103 -11.67 -3.32 7.63
C LEU A 103 -12.09 -3.64 9.07
N GLY A 104 -11.17 -3.53 10.04
CA GLY A 104 -11.47 -3.76 11.45
C GLY A 104 -12.46 -2.76 12.03
N TYR A 105 -12.29 -1.48 11.69
CA TYR A 105 -13.17 -0.40 12.12
C TYR A 105 -14.59 -0.61 11.55
N TYR A 106 -14.69 -0.96 10.27
CA TYR A 106 -15.97 -1.21 9.61
C TYR A 106 -16.67 -2.45 10.21
N LEU A 107 -15.93 -3.53 10.49
CA LEU A 107 -16.50 -4.73 11.13
C LEU A 107 -17.04 -4.45 12.54
N PHE A 108 -16.40 -3.55 13.30
CA PHE A 108 -16.79 -3.26 14.68
C PHE A 108 -17.90 -2.20 14.78
N PHE A 109 -17.79 -1.11 14.03
CA PHE A 109 -18.71 0.04 14.12
C PHE A 109 -19.80 0.03 13.03
N GLY A 110 -19.66 -0.79 11.99
CA GLY A 110 -20.59 -0.84 10.86
C GLY A 110 -20.51 0.36 9.90
N ASN A 111 -19.52 1.24 10.08
CA ASN A 111 -19.31 2.45 9.28
C ASN A 111 -17.83 2.62 8.91
N GLY A 112 -17.57 3.49 7.93
CA GLY A 112 -16.20 3.90 7.58
C GLY A 112 -15.54 4.72 8.69
N ILE A 113 -14.21 4.85 8.62
CA ILE A 113 -13.42 5.61 9.61
C ILE A 113 -13.94 7.04 9.72
N ASP A 114 -14.30 7.44 10.95
CA ASP A 114 -14.71 8.80 11.30
C ASP A 114 -13.92 9.32 12.52
N LEU A 115 -14.32 10.48 13.07
CA LEU A 115 -13.65 11.10 14.22
C LEU A 115 -13.68 10.24 15.50
N LEU A 116 -14.59 9.27 15.62
CA LEU A 116 -14.65 8.36 16.77
C LEU A 116 -13.39 7.50 16.88
N ILE A 117 -12.63 7.33 15.79
CA ILE A 117 -11.37 6.57 15.83
C ILE A 117 -10.38 7.16 16.84
N PHE A 118 -10.39 8.48 17.04
CA PHE A 118 -9.51 9.15 18.00
C PHE A 118 -9.98 8.93 19.44
N GLY A 119 -11.29 8.94 19.70
CA GLY A 119 -11.83 8.63 21.03
C GLY A 119 -11.57 7.19 21.49
N LEU A 120 -11.38 6.25 20.55
CA LEU A 120 -10.98 4.88 20.88
C LEU A 120 -9.57 4.80 21.44
N VAL A 121 -8.65 5.62 20.93
CA VAL A 121 -7.27 5.67 21.41
C VAL A 121 -7.23 6.11 22.86
N ASP A 122 -8.07 7.09 23.21
CA ASP A 122 -8.05 7.73 24.52
C ASP A 122 -8.81 6.93 25.60
N ASP A 123 -10.01 6.40 25.32
CA ASP A 123 -10.87 5.81 26.35
C ASP A 123 -11.32 4.35 26.09
N GLY A 124 -11.12 3.81 24.88
CA GLY A 124 -11.81 2.59 24.42
C GLY A 124 -10.96 1.40 23.96
N THR A 125 -9.64 1.55 23.78
CA THR A 125 -8.79 0.55 23.11
C THR A 125 -8.86 -0.84 23.73
N SER A 126 -8.79 -0.93 25.06
CA SER A 126 -8.79 -2.21 25.78
C SER A 126 -10.12 -2.97 25.62
N ALA A 127 -11.25 -2.26 25.59
CA ALA A 127 -12.58 -2.83 25.40
C ALA A 127 -12.81 -3.30 23.95
N VAL A 128 -12.27 -2.57 22.97
CA VAL A 128 -12.31 -3.00 21.56
C VAL A 128 -11.48 -4.26 21.37
N ILE A 129 -10.25 -4.29 21.91
CA ILE A 129 -9.37 -5.45 21.79
C ILE A 129 -10.00 -6.68 22.48
N SER A 130 -10.57 -6.52 23.67
CA SER A 130 -11.21 -7.63 24.38
C SER A 130 -12.44 -8.15 23.64
N SER A 131 -13.22 -7.27 23.01
CA SER A 131 -14.36 -7.65 22.17
C SER A 131 -13.93 -8.41 20.90
N ILE A 132 -12.87 -7.95 20.22
CA ILE A 132 -12.30 -8.65 19.05
C ILE A 132 -11.79 -10.04 19.44
N LEU A 133 -11.10 -10.15 20.58
CA LEU A 133 -10.58 -11.43 21.08
C LEU A 133 -11.68 -12.36 21.59
N GLY A 134 -12.82 -11.80 22.04
CA GLY A 134 -13.98 -12.55 22.51
C GLY A 134 -14.86 -13.12 21.38
N ASP A 135 -14.89 -12.48 20.21
CA ASP A 135 -15.68 -12.94 19.07
C ASP A 135 -14.85 -13.80 18.09
N ARG A 136 -15.19 -15.09 18.02
CA ARG A 136 -14.54 -16.06 17.11
C ARG A 136 -14.65 -15.68 15.63
N ARG A 137 -15.72 -15.00 15.21
CA ARG A 137 -15.91 -14.59 13.81
C ARG A 137 -14.98 -13.44 13.45
N LEU A 138 -14.94 -12.43 14.31
CA LEU A 138 -14.04 -11.29 14.15
C LEU A 138 -12.58 -11.75 14.18
N LEU A 139 -12.22 -12.62 15.13
CA LEU A 139 -10.87 -13.18 15.23
C LEU A 139 -10.46 -13.94 13.96
N GLY A 140 -11.36 -14.77 13.39
CA GLY A 140 -11.12 -15.47 12.14
C GLY A 140 -10.88 -14.51 10.95
N LEU A 141 -11.69 -13.45 10.85
CA LEU A 141 -11.53 -12.42 9.82
C LEU A 141 -10.23 -11.61 10.00
N THR A 142 -9.87 -11.27 11.24
CA THR A 142 -8.61 -10.57 11.54
C THR A 142 -7.39 -11.40 11.12
N VAL A 143 -7.40 -12.71 11.42
CA VAL A 143 -6.31 -13.62 11.02
C VAL A 143 -6.27 -13.77 9.50
N ALA A 144 -7.42 -13.95 8.84
CA ALA A 144 -7.48 -14.05 7.38
C ALA A 144 -6.97 -12.77 6.70
N ALA A 145 -7.36 -11.59 7.22
CA ALA A 145 -6.88 -10.30 6.74
C ALA A 145 -5.36 -10.18 6.92
N LEU A 146 -4.82 -10.51 8.11
CA LEU A 146 -3.37 -10.49 8.36
C LEU A 146 -2.61 -11.39 7.40
N LEU A 147 -3.09 -12.62 7.16
CA LEU A 147 -2.48 -13.54 6.19
C LEU A 147 -2.54 -12.99 4.77
N PHE A 148 -3.68 -12.43 4.36
CA PHE A 148 -3.85 -11.80 3.06
C PHE A 148 -2.87 -10.63 2.86
N PHE A 149 -2.77 -9.71 3.82
CA PHE A 149 -1.81 -8.60 3.78
C PHE A 149 -0.36 -9.10 3.77
N ALA A 150 -0.03 -10.11 4.58
CA ALA A 150 1.29 -10.72 4.61
C ALA A 150 1.67 -11.35 3.25
N VAL A 151 0.76 -12.08 2.62
CA VAL A 151 0.96 -12.66 1.29
C VAL A 151 1.21 -11.57 0.25
N LEU A 152 0.40 -10.51 0.24
CA LEU A 152 0.59 -9.39 -0.68
C LEU A 152 1.94 -8.68 -0.48
N CYS A 153 2.35 -8.45 0.78
CA CYS A 153 3.66 -7.89 1.10
C CYS A 153 4.80 -8.79 0.61
N LEU A 154 4.71 -10.10 0.82
CA LEU A 154 5.71 -11.06 0.35
C LEU A 154 5.79 -11.10 -1.17
N LEU A 155 4.65 -11.07 -1.87
CA LEU A 155 4.60 -11.00 -3.32
C LEU A 155 5.27 -9.71 -3.82
N PHE A 156 4.89 -8.56 -3.26
CA PHE A 156 5.48 -7.27 -3.62
C PHE A 156 7.00 -7.28 -3.42
N LEU A 157 7.50 -7.80 -2.29
CA LEU A 157 8.94 -7.92 -2.03
C LEU A 157 9.64 -8.85 -3.02
N ARG A 158 9.06 -10.01 -3.34
CA ARG A 158 9.61 -10.98 -4.30
C ARG A 158 9.71 -10.39 -5.70
N TYR A 159 8.66 -9.73 -6.18
CA TYR A 159 8.65 -9.15 -7.51
C TYR A 159 9.55 -7.92 -7.62
N THR A 160 9.61 -7.08 -6.59
CA THR A 160 10.52 -5.92 -6.59
C THR A 160 12.00 -6.31 -6.49
N LYS A 161 12.35 -7.39 -5.77
CA LYS A 161 13.74 -7.88 -5.63
C LYS A 161 14.34 -8.34 -6.97
N ARG A 162 13.53 -8.92 -7.86
CA ARG A 162 13.97 -9.34 -9.20
C ARG A 162 14.47 -8.17 -10.06
N TYR A 163 14.00 -6.95 -9.80
CA TYR A 163 14.39 -5.76 -10.55
C TYR A 163 15.64 -5.05 -10.00
N ASP A 164 16.03 -5.36 -8.76
CA ASP A 164 17.23 -4.82 -8.10
C ASP A 164 18.52 -5.46 -8.65
N ILE A 165 18.47 -6.76 -8.96
CA ILE A 165 19.63 -7.54 -9.45
C ILE A 165 20.04 -7.11 -10.87
N ALA A 166 19.12 -6.54 -11.65
CA ALA A 166 19.41 -6.00 -12.97
C ALA A 166 20.05 -4.60 -12.95
N ALA A 167 20.03 -3.90 -11.80
CA ALA A 167 20.75 -2.66 -11.62
C ALA A 167 22.22 -2.99 -11.28
N THR A 168 23.09 -2.94 -12.29
CA THR A 168 24.54 -3.16 -12.18
C THR A 168 25.12 -2.50 -10.93
N PRO A 169 26.01 -3.19 -10.17
CA PRO A 169 26.63 -2.61 -8.99
C PRO A 169 27.36 -1.31 -9.37
N PRO A 170 27.40 -0.31 -8.47
CA PRO A 170 28.14 0.91 -8.73
C PRO A 170 29.59 0.52 -9.04
N LYS A 171 30.10 0.92 -10.21
CA LYS A 171 31.55 0.88 -10.42
C LYS A 171 32.14 1.70 -9.28
N PRO A 172 33.02 1.12 -8.46
CA PRO A 172 33.52 1.84 -7.30
C PRO A 172 34.26 3.09 -7.78
N LEU A 173 34.03 4.22 -7.08
CA LEU A 173 34.52 5.54 -7.48
C LEU A 173 36.03 5.55 -7.76
N TRP A 174 36.81 4.73 -7.03
CA TRP A 174 38.25 4.60 -7.25
C TRP A 174 38.62 4.08 -8.65
N LYS A 175 37.79 3.24 -9.29
CA LYS A 175 38.02 2.82 -10.68
C LYS A 175 37.80 3.94 -11.69
N ALA A 176 36.92 4.90 -11.38
CA ALA A 176 36.74 6.10 -12.21
C ALA A 176 37.92 7.08 -12.05
N TYR A 177 38.43 7.22 -10.82
CA TYR A 177 39.65 8.00 -10.54
C TYR A 177 40.90 7.41 -11.20
N LEU A 178 41.10 6.09 -11.13
CA LEU A 178 42.23 5.43 -11.78
C LEU A 178 42.20 5.56 -13.31
N SER A 179 41.01 5.44 -13.92
CA SER A 179 40.86 5.65 -15.37
C SER A 179 41.12 7.10 -15.82
N LEU A 180 40.94 8.08 -14.94
CA LEU A 180 41.30 9.49 -15.20
C LEU A 180 42.80 9.75 -15.00
N LEU A 181 43.46 8.97 -14.15
CA LEU A 181 44.89 9.01 -13.88
C LEU A 181 45.73 8.15 -14.85
N GLY A 182 45.09 7.42 -15.78
CA GLY A 182 45.78 6.56 -16.73
C GLY A 182 46.46 5.33 -16.10
N MET A 183 45.97 4.89 -14.91
CA MET A 183 46.44 3.69 -14.20
C MET A 183 45.40 2.56 -14.25
#